data_AF-A0A529SK03-F1
#
_entry.id   AF-A0A529SK03-F1
#
_cell.length_a   1.000
_cell.length_b   1.000
_cell.length_c   1.000
_cell.angle_alpha   90.00
_cell.angle_beta   90.00
_cell.angle_gamma   90.00
#
_symmetry.space_group_name_H-M   'P 1'
#
loop_
_entity.id
_entity.type
_entity.pdbx_description
1 polymer ?
#
loop_
_entity_poly.entity_id
_entity_poly.type
_entity_poly.pdbx_seq_one_letter_code
_entity_poly.pdbx_strand_id
1 'polypeptide(L)'
;DFPELMAVTYDAGFQHESWLAGADIVIVHEWTDPELVARIGRIRGQGGDFTLLFHDTHHRAVSAVQAIAALQLEHYDGVLVFGEVLRESYLRAGWGRRVFTWHEAADERLFKPLLEIDRE
;
A
#
# COMPACT_ATOMS: atom_id res chain seq x y z
N ASP A 1 -12.71 -2.36 18.75
CA ASP A 1 -11.71 -3.46 18.72
C ASP A 1 -11.84 -4.28 17.46
N PHE A 2 -10.71 -4.75 16.94
CA PHE A 2 -10.63 -5.69 15.81
C PHE A 2 -10.24 -7.07 16.36
N PRO A 3 -11.18 -7.82 16.95
CA PRO A 3 -10.87 -9.02 17.75
C PRO A 3 -10.24 -10.16 16.94
N GLU A 4 -10.42 -10.15 15.62
CA GLU A 4 -9.81 -11.13 14.72
C GLU A 4 -8.45 -10.70 14.16
N LEU A 5 -8.02 -9.46 14.44
CA LEU A 5 -6.73 -8.98 13.97
C LEU A 5 -5.61 -9.61 14.79
N MET A 6 -4.92 -10.58 14.20
CA MET A 6 -3.68 -11.12 14.74
C MET A 6 -2.50 -10.32 14.24
N ALA A 7 -2.01 -9.38 15.06
CA ALA A 7 -0.78 -8.66 14.77
C ALA A 7 0.44 -9.55 15.04
N VAL A 8 1.31 -9.67 14.05
CA VAL A 8 2.63 -10.30 14.18
C VAL A 8 3.68 -9.21 14.01
N THR A 9 4.64 -9.16 14.92
CA THR A 9 5.76 -8.21 14.87
C THR A 9 7.05 -8.92 14.50
N TYR A 10 7.91 -8.21 13.78
CA TYR A 10 9.21 -8.70 13.36
C TYR A 10 10.29 -7.72 13.83
N ASP A 11 11.46 -8.24 14.17
CA ASP A 11 12.61 -7.43 14.57
C ASP A 11 13.48 -7.04 13.35
N ALA A 12 14.55 -6.28 13.61
CA ALA A 12 15.47 -5.83 12.58
C ALA A 12 16.23 -6.96 11.85
N GLY A 13 16.27 -8.17 12.43
CA GLY A 13 16.89 -9.36 11.85
C GLY A 13 15.98 -10.11 10.87
N PHE A 14 14.75 -9.65 10.66
CA PHE A 14 13.80 -10.29 9.74
C PHE A 14 14.36 -10.35 8.31
N GLN A 15 14.38 -11.57 7.76
CA GLN A 15 14.96 -11.87 6.46
C GLN A 15 13.93 -11.60 5.35
N HIS A 16 13.69 -10.32 5.05
CA HIS A 16 12.71 -9.88 4.05
C HIS A 16 12.88 -10.61 2.70
N GLU A 17 14.11 -10.75 2.22
CA GLU A 17 14.44 -11.42 0.95
C GLU A 17 13.93 -12.87 0.92
N SER A 18 14.12 -13.60 2.02
CA SER A 18 13.70 -15.00 2.12
C SER A 18 12.18 -15.15 2.15
N TRP A 19 11.49 -14.22 2.81
CA TRP A 19 10.04 -14.21 2.89
C TRP A 19 9.36 -13.82 1.57
N LEU A 20 9.99 -12.95 0.79
CA LEU A 20 9.45 -12.50 -0.49
C LEU A 20 9.68 -13.52 -1.62
N ALA A 21 10.68 -14.40 -1.51
CA ALA A 21 11.10 -15.30 -2.58
C ALA A 21 10.03 -16.30 -3.08
N GLY A 22 8.95 -16.51 -2.32
CA GLY A 22 7.84 -17.40 -2.71
C GLY A 22 6.51 -16.67 -2.93
N ALA A 23 6.50 -15.34 -2.90
CA ALA A 23 5.27 -14.56 -3.08
C ALA A 23 4.99 -14.34 -4.57
N ASP A 24 3.74 -14.51 -5.01
CA ASP A 24 3.35 -14.11 -6.36
C ASP A 24 3.16 -12.58 -6.47
N ILE A 25 2.64 -11.98 -5.38
CA ILE A 25 2.31 -10.56 -5.27
C ILE A 25 2.78 -10.04 -3.92
N VAL A 26 3.43 -8.87 -3.95
CA VAL A 26 3.86 -8.13 -2.77
C VAL A 26 3.21 -6.76 -2.82
N ILE A 27 2.44 -6.43 -1.79
CA ILE A 27 1.80 -5.11 -1.62
C ILE A 27 2.48 -4.41 -0.46
N VAL A 28 3.09 -3.25 -0.73
CA VAL A 28 3.75 -2.42 0.29
C VAL A 28 2.86 -1.22 0.58
N HIS A 29 2.52 -1.05 1.87
CA HIS A 29 1.62 0.01 2.32
C HIS A 29 2.36 1.33 2.54
N GLU A 30 1.70 2.48 2.43
CA GLU A 30 2.35 3.80 2.52
C GLU A 30 2.87 4.18 3.90
N TRP A 31 2.43 3.46 4.94
CA TRP A 31 2.95 3.61 6.31
C TRP A 31 4.25 2.82 6.51
N THR A 32 4.67 2.03 5.52
CA THR A 32 5.94 1.30 5.57
C THR A 32 7.10 2.30 5.54
N ASP A 33 8.11 2.04 6.37
CA ASP A 33 9.33 2.85 6.39
C ASP A 33 9.92 3.01 4.97
N PRO A 34 10.25 4.25 4.53
CA PRO A 34 10.76 4.49 3.18
C PRO A 34 12.02 3.69 2.82
N GLU A 35 12.90 3.38 3.78
CA GLU A 35 14.07 2.55 3.54
C GLU A 35 13.68 1.10 3.23
N LEU A 36 12.64 0.59 3.88
CA LEU A 36 12.09 -0.73 3.60
C LEU A 36 11.34 -0.75 2.25
N VAL A 37 10.57 0.30 1.93
CA VAL A 37 9.96 0.48 0.59
C VAL A 37 11.04 0.37 -0.50
N ALA A 38 12.15 1.10 -0.33
CA ALA A 38 13.27 1.09 -1.26
C ALA A 38 14.01 -0.25 -1.30
N ARG A 39 14.18 -0.92 -0.14
CA ARG A 39 14.80 -2.26 -0.05
C ARG A 39 14.00 -3.29 -0.84
N ILE A 40 12.68 -3.33 -0.66
CA ILE A 40 11.80 -4.24 -1.41
C ILE A 40 11.86 -3.94 -2.91
N GLY A 41 11.87 -2.66 -3.29
CA GLY A 41 12.10 -2.24 -4.68
C GLY A 41 13.40 -2.80 -5.25
N ARG A 42 14.53 -2.70 -4.51
CA ARG A 42 15.81 -3.26 -4.95
C ARG A 42 15.77 -4.77 -5.13
N ILE A 43 15.10 -5.51 -4.24
CA ILE A 43 14.93 -6.98 -4.38
C ILE A 43 14.23 -7.31 -5.71
N ARG A 44 13.14 -6.61 -6.01
CA ARG A 44 12.43 -6.74 -7.29
C ARG A 44 13.33 -6.41 -8.48
N GLY A 45 14.05 -5.28 -8.41
CA GLY A 45 14.99 -4.84 -9.44
C GLY A 45 16.19 -5.78 -9.68
N GLN A 46 16.54 -6.59 -8.68
CA GLN A 46 17.61 -7.59 -8.75
C GLN A 46 17.14 -8.97 -9.27
N GLY A 47 15.90 -9.07 -9.76
CA GLY A 47 15.36 -10.30 -10.35
C GLY A 47 14.41 -11.07 -9.45
N GLY A 48 13.87 -10.45 -8.40
CA GLY A 48 12.76 -11.02 -7.64
C GLY A 48 11.56 -11.33 -8.55
N ASP A 49 11.04 -12.55 -8.45
CA ASP A 49 9.99 -13.09 -9.33
C ASP A 49 8.61 -12.91 -8.69
N PHE A 50 8.18 -11.66 -8.54
CA PHE A 50 6.88 -11.29 -7.99
C PHE A 50 6.37 -9.99 -8.58
N THR A 51 5.05 -9.76 -8.52
CA THR A 51 4.47 -8.45 -8.84
C THR A 51 4.59 -7.55 -7.61
N LEU A 52 5.22 -6.39 -7.75
CA LEU A 52 5.42 -5.44 -6.67
C LEU A 52 4.48 -4.22 -6.82
N LEU A 53 3.57 -4.04 -5.87
CA LEU A 53 2.59 -2.96 -5.86
C LEU A 53 2.76 -2.07 -4.62
N PHE A 54 2.65 -0.76 -4.80
CA PHE A 54 2.59 0.19 -3.70
C PHE A 54 1.13 0.56 -3.46
N HIS A 55 0.66 0.49 -2.22
CA HIS A 55 -0.67 0.94 -1.83
C HIS A 55 -0.56 2.27 -1.11
N ASP A 56 -1.28 3.28 -1.58
CA ASP A 56 -1.35 4.60 -0.96
C ASP A 56 -2.80 4.94 -0.56
N THR A 57 -3.06 4.86 0.74
CA THR A 57 -4.36 5.19 1.34
C THR A 57 -4.48 6.65 1.81
N HIS A 58 -3.52 7.53 1.53
CA HIS A 58 -3.61 8.92 1.98
C HIS A 58 -4.86 9.62 1.45
N HIS A 59 -5.81 9.90 2.35
CA HIS A 59 -6.99 10.69 2.01
C HIS A 59 -6.68 12.18 1.77
N ARG A 60 -5.48 12.67 2.14
CA ARG A 60 -5.10 14.09 2.01
C ARG A 60 -4.02 14.30 0.95
N ALA A 61 -4.43 14.84 -0.20
CA ALA A 61 -3.56 15.07 -1.36
C ALA A 61 -2.32 15.96 -1.10
N VAL A 62 -2.42 16.92 -0.17
CA VAL A 62 -1.33 17.89 0.08
C VAL A 62 -0.14 17.26 0.80
N SER A 63 -0.39 16.40 1.79
CA SER A 63 0.66 15.62 2.47
C SER A 63 1.22 14.52 1.57
N ALA A 64 0.37 13.97 0.70
CA ALA A 64 0.75 12.91 -0.23
C ALA A 64 1.83 13.37 -1.23
N VAL A 65 1.73 14.56 -1.85
CA VAL A 65 2.71 14.97 -2.88
C VAL A 65 4.16 15.02 -2.38
N GLN A 66 4.38 15.52 -1.16
CA GLN A 66 5.73 15.59 -0.57
C GLN A 66 6.23 14.22 -0.13
N ALA A 67 5.34 13.37 0.40
CA ALA A 67 5.67 11.98 0.75
C ALA A 67 6.00 11.15 -0.50
N ILE A 68 5.21 11.29 -1.58
CA ILE A 68 5.37 10.57 -2.85
C ILE A 68 6.73 10.86 -3.50
N ALA A 69 7.17 12.12 -3.49
CA ALA A 69 8.44 12.52 -4.10
C ALA A 69 9.66 11.90 -3.40
N ALA A 70 9.52 11.52 -2.13
CA ALA A 70 10.59 10.89 -1.35
C ALA A 70 10.65 9.35 -1.54
N LEU A 71 9.62 8.74 -2.12
CA LEU A 71 9.54 7.29 -2.27
C LEU A 71 10.29 6.80 -3.52
N GLN A 72 11.24 5.90 -3.29
CA GLN A 72 11.97 5.16 -4.33
C GLN A 72 11.11 4.00 -4.84
N LEU A 73 10.20 4.33 -5.76
CA LEU A 73 9.28 3.37 -6.31
C LEU A 73 9.72 2.86 -7.70
N GLU A 74 10.87 3.25 -8.26
CA GLU A 74 11.29 2.95 -9.65
C GLU A 74 11.20 1.47 -10.08
N HIS A 75 11.28 0.54 -9.12
CA HIS A 75 11.19 -0.90 -9.34
C HIS A 75 9.80 -1.51 -9.07
N TYR A 76 8.81 -0.69 -8.77
CA TYR A 76 7.43 -1.12 -8.57
C TYR A 76 6.73 -1.31 -9.92
N ASP A 77 5.91 -2.35 -9.99
CA ASP A 77 5.13 -2.71 -11.17
C ASP A 77 3.87 -1.82 -11.29
N GLY A 78 3.36 -1.28 -10.18
CA GLY A 78 2.27 -0.31 -10.17
C GLY A 78 1.95 0.27 -8.80
N VAL A 79 1.02 1.24 -8.80
CA VAL A 79 0.52 1.90 -7.57
C VAL A 79 -1.00 1.75 -7.50
N LEU A 80 -1.50 1.38 -6.34
CA LEU A 80 -2.90 1.33 -5.98
C LEU A 80 -3.18 2.53 -5.08
N VAL A 81 -4.10 3.41 -5.47
CA VAL A 81 -4.38 4.65 -4.74
C VAL A 81 -5.84 4.73 -4.33
N PHE A 82 -6.10 5.26 -3.14
CA PHE A 82 -7.46 5.33 -2.57
C PHE A 82 -8.50 6.03 -3.47
N GLY A 83 -8.11 6.98 -4.32
CA GLY A 83 -9.06 7.76 -5.12
C GLY A 83 -8.47 8.42 -6.36
N GLU A 84 -9.35 8.84 -7.28
CA GLU A 84 -8.95 9.44 -8.56
C GLU A 84 -8.13 10.72 -8.39
N VAL A 85 -8.39 11.54 -7.36
CA VAL A 85 -7.60 12.75 -7.10
C VAL A 85 -6.13 12.43 -6.82
N LEU A 86 -5.87 11.35 -6.08
CA LEU A 86 -4.53 10.89 -5.79
C LEU A 86 -3.89 10.25 -7.02
N ARG A 87 -4.68 9.47 -7.78
CA ARG A 87 -4.26 8.88 -9.06
C ARG A 87 -3.73 9.94 -10.02
N GLU A 88 -4.49 11.01 -10.24
CA GLU A 88 -4.07 12.12 -11.10
C GLU A 88 -2.80 12.82 -10.59
N SER A 89 -2.57 12.84 -9.28
CA SER A 89 -1.33 13.38 -8.70
C SER A 89 -0.11 12.52 -9.04
N TYR A 90 -0.22 11.20 -8.95
CA TYR A 90 0.82 10.27 -9.40
C TYR A 90 1.06 10.35 -10.91
N LEU A 91 -0.02 10.42 -11.71
CA LEU A 91 0.10 10.57 -13.17
C LEU A 91 0.88 11.84 -13.55
N ARG A 92 0.55 12.98 -12.91
CA ARG A 92 1.28 14.24 -13.10
C ARG A 92 2.73 14.17 -12.63
N ALA A 93 3.03 13.38 -11.60
CA ALA A 93 4.38 13.15 -11.11
C ALA A 93 5.23 12.20 -11.99
N GLY A 94 4.67 11.68 -13.10
CA GLY A 94 5.41 10.88 -14.08
C GLY A 94 5.34 9.37 -13.87
N TRP A 95 4.51 8.88 -12.95
CA TRP A 95 4.34 7.44 -12.69
C TRP A 95 3.64 6.67 -13.83
N GLY A 96 3.08 7.39 -14.82
CA GLY A 96 2.53 6.81 -16.05
C GLY A 96 1.28 5.96 -15.82
N ARG A 97 0.89 5.15 -16.80
CA ARG A 97 -0.42 4.45 -16.83
C ARG A 97 -0.61 3.33 -15.80
N ARG A 98 0.37 3.07 -14.93
CA ARG A 98 0.38 1.96 -13.96
C ARG A 98 -0.06 2.41 -12.56
N VAL A 99 -1.02 3.32 -12.53
CA VAL A 99 -1.63 3.86 -11.31
C VAL A 99 -3.13 3.58 -11.38
N PHE A 100 -3.63 2.85 -10.40
CA PHE A 100 -4.99 2.34 -10.37
C PHE A 100 -5.72 2.90 -9.16
N THR A 101 -6.93 3.38 -9.35
CA THR A 101 -7.80 3.72 -8.23
C THR A 101 -8.32 2.43 -7.61
N TRP A 102 -8.05 2.26 -6.33
CA TRP A 102 -8.45 1.12 -5.52
C TRP A 102 -9.07 1.65 -4.23
N HIS A 103 -10.39 1.65 -4.17
CA HIS A 103 -11.12 2.12 -3.01
C HIS A 103 -11.07 1.09 -1.88
N GLU A 104 -10.79 1.55 -0.67
CA GLU A 104 -10.84 0.72 0.52
C GLU A 104 -12.26 0.20 0.78
N ALA A 105 -12.35 -1.05 1.20
CA ALA A 105 -13.59 -1.65 1.65
C ALA A 105 -13.75 -1.50 3.17
N ALA A 106 -14.98 -1.67 3.66
CA ALA A 106 -15.27 -1.74 5.08
C ALA A 106 -15.54 -3.19 5.50
N ASP A 107 -15.14 -3.54 6.72
CA ASP A 107 -15.50 -4.83 7.32
C ASP A 107 -17.00 -4.87 7.65
N GLU A 108 -17.79 -5.55 6.82
CA GLU A 108 -19.25 -5.66 6.97
C GLU A 108 -19.69 -6.39 8.24
N ARG A 109 -18.80 -7.09 8.94
CA ARG A 109 -19.14 -7.71 10.24
C ARG A 109 -19.32 -6.65 11.32
N LEU A 110 -18.54 -5.57 11.23
CA LEU A 110 -18.55 -4.40 12.11
C LEU A 110 -19.47 -3.29 11.55
N PHE A 111 -19.31 -2.96 10.27
CA PHE A 111 -20.04 -1.89 9.59
C PHE A 111 -21.26 -2.45 8.87
N LYS A 112 -22.33 -2.68 9.65
CA LYS A 112 -23.62 -3.12 9.15
C LYS A 112 -24.76 -2.31 9.78
N PRO A 113 -25.91 -2.21 9.11
CA PRO A 113 -27.08 -1.58 9.70
C PRO A 113 -27.46 -2.27 11.02
N LEU A 114 -27.62 -1.48 12.09
CA LEU A 114 -28.19 -1.94 13.35
C LEU A 114 -29.69 -1.68 13.28
N LEU A 115 -30.46 -2.73 13.01
CA LEU A 115 -31.90 -2.66 12.74
C LEU A 115 -32.73 -2.23 13.96
N GLU A 116 -32.17 -2.32 15.17
CA GLU A 116 -32.85 -2.04 16.44
C GLU A 116 -32.45 -0.70 17.07
N ILE A 117 -31.63 0.11 16.40
CA ILE A 117 -31.26 1.44 16.89
C ILE A 117 -32.11 2.46 16.15
N ASP A 118 -32.97 3.18 16.89
CA ASP A 118 -33.71 4.31 16.35
C ASP A 118 -32.72 5.32 15.78
N ARG A 119 -32.94 5.70 14.52
CA ARG A 119 -32.17 6.75 13.87
C ARG A 119 -32.78 8.09 14.29
N GLU A 120 -32.20 8.72 15.30
CA GLU A 120 -32.41 10.16 15.56
C GLU A 120 -31.89 11.02 14.41
#